data_AF-A0A7W9W8T8-F1
#
_entry.id   AF-A0A7W9W8T8-F1
#
_cell.length_a   1.000
_cell.length_b   1.000
_cell.length_c   1.000
_cell.angle_alpha   90.00
_cell.angle_beta   90.00
_cell.angle_gamma   90.00
#
_symmetry.space_group_name_H-M   'P 1'
#
loop_
_entity.id
_entity.type
_entity.pdbx_description
1 polymer ?
#
loop_
_entity_poly.entity_id
_entity_poly.type
_entity_poly.pdbx_seq_one_letter_code
_entity_poly.pdbx_strand_id
1 'polypeptide(L)'
;MPDVIAIFKALSDPTRLAVYNCIRCCGPTCGYSTDSGQCCGSCDGTAICAIRCQVPCAPSTLTHHLNELRDAGLIETEKRGRVVYCKVKPDALGAIATFVSGK
;
A
#
# COMPACT_ATOMS: atom_id res chain seq x y z
N MET A 1 18.87 -4.26 2.26
CA MET A 1 17.88 -4.87 3.17
C MET A 1 16.85 -3.80 3.48
N PRO A 2 15.54 -4.06 3.31
CA PRO A 2 14.51 -3.09 3.66
C PRO A 2 14.57 -2.75 5.14
N ASP A 3 14.38 -1.47 5.46
CA ASP A 3 14.45 -0.97 6.83
C ASP A 3 13.14 -1.31 7.57
N VAL A 4 13.18 -2.38 8.38
CA VAL A 4 12.00 -2.88 9.09
C VAL A 4 11.43 -1.85 10.07
N ILE A 5 12.28 -0.98 10.63
CA ILE A 5 11.84 0.09 11.55
C ILE A 5 11.00 1.12 10.79
N ALA A 6 11.46 1.57 9.62
CA ALA A 6 10.72 2.48 8.75
C ALA A 6 9.38 1.87 8.31
N ILE A 7 9.37 0.57 7.99
CA ILE A 7 8.16 -0.17 7.63
C ILE A 7 7.15 -0.17 8.79
N PHE A 8 7.54 -0.62 9.98
CA PHE A 8 6.62 -0.66 11.13
C PHE A 8 6.17 0.73 11.55
N LYS A 9 7.05 1.73 11.47
CA LYS A 9 6.70 3.15 11.71
C LYS A 9 5.70 3.66 10.70
N ALA A 10 5.83 3.30 9.42
CA ALA A 10 4.86 3.68 8.40
C ALA A 10 3.51 2.96 8.60
N LEU A 11 3.51 1.68 8.98
CA LEU A 11 2.27 0.92 9.19
C LEU A 11 1.58 1.17 10.53
N SER A 12 2.23 1.83 11.50
CA SER A 12 1.66 2.09 12.83
C SER A 12 0.60 3.20 12.86
N ASP A 13 0.48 4.00 11.79
CA ASP A 13 -0.61 4.98 11.67
C ASP A 13 -1.84 4.34 11.01
N PRO A 14 -3.04 4.51 11.60
CA PRO A 14 -4.25 3.87 11.10
C PRO A 14 -4.65 4.35 9.70
N THR A 15 -4.36 5.61 9.34
CA THR A 15 -4.67 6.15 8.01
C THR A 15 -3.73 5.57 6.96
N ARG A 16 -2.42 5.50 7.25
CA ARG A 16 -1.42 4.86 6.39
C ARG A 16 -1.72 3.38 6.21
N LEU A 17 -2.12 2.68 7.26
CA LEU A 17 -2.53 1.28 7.17
C LEU A 17 -3.78 1.12 6.29
N ALA A 18 -4.77 2.00 6.42
CA ALA A 18 -5.97 1.99 5.57
C ALA A 18 -5.63 2.27 4.09
N VAL A 19 -4.76 3.26 3.81
CA VAL A 19 -4.25 3.55 2.47
C VAL A 19 -3.51 2.35 1.91
N TYR A 20 -2.60 1.76 2.68
CA TYR A 20 -1.84 0.58 2.27
C TYR A 20 -2.76 -0.60 1.94
N ASN A 21 -3.75 -0.89 2.80
CA ASN A 21 -4.73 -1.94 2.56
C ASN A 21 -5.60 -1.65 1.32
N CYS A 22 -5.93 -0.39 1.06
CA CYS A 22 -6.64 0.05 -0.14
C CYS A 22 -5.80 -0.06 -1.42
N ILE A 23 -4.47 -0.07 -1.33
CA ILE A 23 -3.56 -0.30 -2.47
C ILE A 23 -3.30 -1.79 -2.64
N ARG A 24 -3.18 -2.53 -1.53
CA ARG A 24 -2.99 -3.99 -1.49
C ARG A 24 -4.19 -4.74 -2.04
N CYS A 25 -5.39 -4.26 -1.71
CA CYS A 25 -6.63 -4.62 -2.37
C CYS A 25 -6.68 -3.78 -3.64
N CYS A 26 -6.75 -4.39 -4.82
CA CYS A 26 -6.78 -3.74 -6.14
C CYS A 26 -8.02 -2.84 -6.41
N GLY A 27 -8.45 -2.02 -5.45
CA GLY A 27 -9.66 -1.20 -5.51
C GLY A 27 -10.96 -1.96 -5.23
N PRO A 28 -12.13 -1.31 -5.37
CA PRO A 28 -13.44 -1.87 -5.00
C PRO A 28 -13.92 -3.04 -5.90
N THR A 29 -13.19 -3.37 -6.96
CA THR A 29 -13.56 -4.39 -7.95
C THR A 29 -12.86 -5.72 -7.75
N CYS A 30 -11.90 -5.84 -6.83
CA CYS A 30 -11.27 -7.12 -6.54
C CYS A 30 -11.81 -7.74 -5.25
N GLY A 31 -12.13 -9.03 -5.28
CA GLY A 31 -12.38 -9.81 -4.08
C GLY A 31 -11.06 -10.04 -3.34
N TYR A 32 -10.78 -9.25 -2.31
CA TYR A 32 -9.75 -9.57 -1.34
C TYR A 32 -10.31 -10.58 -0.35
N SER A 33 -9.82 -11.82 -0.41
CA SER A 33 -10.14 -12.83 0.60
C SER A 33 -9.21 -12.66 1.80
N THR A 34 -9.77 -12.27 2.95
CA THR A 34 -9.05 -12.23 4.24
C THR A 34 -8.52 -13.59 4.65
N ASP A 35 -9.20 -14.66 4.23
CA ASP A 35 -8.85 -16.06 4.53
C ASP A 35 -7.60 -16.52 3.76
N SER A 36 -7.50 -16.16 2.48
CA SER A 36 -6.42 -16.63 1.60
C SER A 36 -5.25 -15.65 1.50
N GLY A 37 -5.42 -14.40 1.96
CA GLY A 37 -4.43 -13.32 1.80
C GLY A 37 -4.16 -12.93 0.34
N GLN A 38 -4.90 -13.51 -0.62
CA GLN A 38 -4.69 -13.41 -2.06
C GLN A 38 -5.53 -12.25 -2.62
N CYS A 39 -4.87 -11.25 -3.21
CA CYS A 39 -5.51 -10.34 -4.15
C CYS A 39 -5.43 -10.91 -5.57
N CYS A 40 -6.24 -10.43 -6.51
CA CYS A 40 -6.49 -11.06 -7.82
C CYS A 40 -5.28 -11.20 -8.77
N GLY A 41 -4.04 -10.93 -8.34
CA GLY A 41 -2.78 -11.26 -9.02
C GLY A 41 -2.51 -10.51 -10.34
N SER A 42 -3.53 -9.94 -10.96
CA SER A 42 -3.52 -9.35 -12.31
C SER A 42 -3.83 -7.85 -12.31
N CYS A 43 -3.85 -7.19 -11.15
CA CYS A 43 -4.17 -5.77 -11.08
C CYS A 43 -2.92 -4.89 -11.23
N ASP A 44 -3.03 -3.89 -12.09
CA ASP A 44 -1.94 -3.02 -12.51
C ASP A 44 -1.77 -1.78 -11.60
N GLY A 45 -2.03 -1.94 -10.29
CA GLY A 45 -2.00 -0.89 -9.28
C GLY A 45 -3.32 -0.11 -9.12
N THR A 46 -3.43 0.64 -8.03
CA THR A 46 -4.62 1.43 -7.66
C THR A 46 -4.39 2.91 -7.96
N ALA A 47 -5.28 3.53 -8.72
CA ALA A 47 -5.20 4.97 -9.01
C ALA A 47 -5.40 5.81 -7.73
N ILE A 48 -4.64 6.90 -7.56
CA ILE A 48 -4.75 7.78 -6.38
C ILE A 48 -6.18 8.31 -6.19
N CYS A 49 -6.90 8.61 -7.28
CA CYS A 49 -8.29 9.05 -7.20
C CYS A 49 -9.22 7.99 -6.57
N ALA A 50 -8.97 6.70 -6.82
CA ALA A 50 -9.73 5.61 -6.22
C ALA A 50 -9.41 5.48 -4.72
N ILE A 51 -8.14 5.58 -4.34
CA ILE A 51 -7.70 5.56 -2.94
C ILE A 51 -8.37 6.69 -2.14
N ARG A 52 -8.40 7.89 -2.73
CA ARG A 52 -9.04 9.07 -2.12
C ARG A 52 -10.53 8.87 -1.83
N CYS A 53 -11.24 8.10 -2.66
CA CYS A 53 -12.65 7.81 -2.43
C CYS A 53 -12.90 6.78 -1.32
N GLN A 54 -11.88 5.99 -0.95
CA GLN A 54 -11.99 4.91 0.03
C GLN A 54 -11.47 5.30 1.41
N VAL A 55 -10.53 6.26 1.48
CA VAL A 55 -9.92 6.71 2.74
C VAL A 55 -10.39 8.13 3.05
N PRO A 56 -11.10 8.35 4.17
CA PRO A 56 -11.61 9.66 4.55
C PRO A 56 -10.47 10.56 5.05
N CYS A 57 -9.72 11.17 4.13
CA CYS A 57 -8.64 12.10 4.43
C CYS A 57 -8.55 13.23 3.39
N ALA A 58 -7.90 14.34 3.77
CA ALA A 58 -7.69 15.47 2.87
C ALA A 58 -6.65 15.15 1.77
N PRO A 59 -6.71 15.80 0.59
CA PRO A 59 -5.78 15.52 -0.52
C PRO A 59 -4.29 15.72 -0.18
N SER A 60 -3.98 16.76 0.60
CA SER A 60 -2.61 17.04 1.08
C SER A 60 -2.13 15.93 2.02
N THR A 61 -3.00 15.48 2.92
CA THR A 61 -2.74 14.40 3.87
C THR A 61 -2.54 13.06 3.16
N LEU A 62 -3.36 12.74 2.14
CA LEU A 62 -3.19 11.52 1.35
C LEU A 62 -1.83 11.48 0.65
N THR A 63 -1.42 12.59 0.04
CA THR A 63 -0.11 12.70 -0.63
C THR A 63 1.03 12.50 0.37
N HIS A 64 0.90 13.07 1.57
CA HIS A 64 1.88 12.88 2.64
C HIS A 64 2.01 11.40 3.04
N HIS A 65 0.88 10.72 3.29
CA HIS A 65 0.87 9.30 3.61
C HIS A 65 1.45 8.42 2.50
N LEU A 66 1.15 8.73 1.23
CA LEU A 66 1.73 8.01 0.09
C LEU A 66 3.25 8.20 0.01
N ASN A 67 3.76 9.41 0.29
CA ASN A 67 5.20 9.64 0.35
C ASN A 67 5.84 8.85 1.50
N GLU A 68 5.27 8.88 2.71
CA GLU A 68 5.79 8.10 3.84
C GLU A 68 5.81 6.60 3.55
N LEU A 69 4.75 6.05 2.95
CA LEU A 69 4.69 4.64 2.54
C LEU A 69 5.72 4.32 1.44
N ARG A 70 5.96 5.23 0.49
CA ARG A 70 6.97 5.07 -0.56
C ARG A 70 8.39 5.10 0.03
N ASP A 71 8.66 6.04 0.94
CA ASP A 71 9.97 6.21 1.57
C ASP A 71 10.30 5.02 2.49
N ALA A 72 9.29 4.41 3.11
CA ALA A 72 9.42 3.14 3.82
C ALA A 72 9.57 1.91 2.89
N GLY A 73 9.50 2.09 1.56
CA GLY A 73 9.64 1.02 0.58
C GLY A 73 8.42 0.10 0.46
N LEU A 74 7.26 0.46 1.03
CA LEU A 74 6.04 -0.35 1.00
C LEU A 74 5.29 -0.28 -0.33
N ILE A 75 5.38 0.87 -1.01
CA ILE A 75 4.70 1.12 -2.28
C ILE A 75 5.64 1.71 -3.32
N GLU A 76 5.24 1.59 -4.58
CA GLU A 76 5.76 2.33 -5.71
C GLU A 76 4.64 3.13 -6.37
N THR A 77 5.01 4.22 -7.03
CA THR A 77 4.07 5.08 -7.74
C THR A 77 4.49 5.22 -9.18
N GLU A 78 3.58 5.02 -10.11
CA GLU A 78 3.82 5.16 -11.55
C GLU A 78 2.81 6.14 -12.16
N LYS A 79 3.31 7.09 -12.96
CA LYS A 79 2.46 8.04 -13.66
C LYS A 79 2.13 7.52 -15.06
N ARG A 80 0.85 7.24 -15.31
CA ARG A 80 0.32 6.79 -16.61
C ARG A 80 -0.55 7.89 -17.20
N GLY A 81 0.04 8.69 -18.09
CA GLY A 81 -0.60 9.87 -18.66
C GLY A 81 -0.93 10.91 -17.58
N ARG A 82 -2.22 11.13 -17.32
CA ARG A 82 -2.71 12.11 -16.31
C ARG A 82 -2.95 11.51 -14.93
N VAL A 83 -2.93 10.18 -14.80
CA VAL A 83 -3.28 9.49 -13.55
C VAL A 83 -2.03 8.88 -12.94
N VAL A 84 -1.88 9.02 -11.63
CA VAL A 84 -0.84 8.34 -10.87
C VAL A 84 -1.45 7.09 -10.23
N TYR A 85 -0.76 5.97 -10.42
CA TYR A 85 -1.10 4.68 -9.86
C TYR A 85 -0.12 4.34 -8.76
N CYS A 86 -0.61 3.70 -7.70
CA CYS A 86 0.20 3.18 -6.60
C CYS A 86 0.11 1.65 -6.60
N LYS A 87 1.23 0.97 -6.34
CA LYS A 87 1.29 -0.48 -6.22
C LYS A 87 2.10 -0.88 -5.01
N VAL A 88 1.72 -1.98 -4.35
CA VAL A 88 2.50 -2.53 -3.24
C VAL A 88 3.77 -3.19 -3.79
N LYS A 89 4.90 -2.93 -3.13
CA LYS A 89 6.16 -3.63 -3.41
C LYS A 89 6.14 -5.02 -2.77
N PRO A 90 6.31 -6.12 -3.53
CA PRO A 90 6.27 -7.48 -2.98
C PRO A 90 7.42 -7.75 -2.00
N ASP A 91 8.59 -7.12 -2.22
CA ASP A 91 9.78 -7.26 -1.37
C ASP A 91 9.53 -6.78 0.09
N ALA A 92 8.69 -5.76 0.25
CA ALA A 92 8.40 -5.19 1.57
C ALA A 92 7.60 -6.16 2.45
N LEU A 93 6.65 -6.91 1.86
CA LEU A 93 5.91 -7.95 2.59
C LEU A 93 6.80 -9.14 2.95
N GLY A 94 7.75 -9.51 2.07
CA GLY A 94 8.72 -10.56 2.34
C GLY A 94 9.55 -10.27 3.59
N ALA A 95 10.05 -9.05 3.74
CA ALA A 95 10.84 -8.68 4.91
C ALA A 95 10.04 -8.65 6.22
N ILE A 96 8.78 -8.19 6.19
CA ILE A 96 7.90 -8.24 7.37
C ILE A 96 7.61 -9.71 7.73
N ALA A 97 7.31 -10.55 6.74
CA ALA A 97 7.00 -11.96 6.95
C ALA A 97 8.18 -12.72 7.56
N THR A 98 9.40 -12.50 7.08
CA THR A 98 10.63 -13.08 7.65
C THR A 98 10.83 -12.63 9.10
N PHE A 99 10.73 -11.32 9.37
CA PHE A 99 10.90 -10.77 10.71
C PHE A 99 9.87 -11.31 11.71
N VAL A 100 8.59 -11.37 11.33
CA VAL A 100 7.50 -11.85 12.21
C VAL A 100 7.52 -13.37 12.38
N SER A 101 7.99 -14.11 11.38
CA SER A 101 8.11 -15.58 11.48
C SER A 101 9.28 -16.04 12.36
N GLY A 102 10.07 -15.11 12.91
CA GLY A 102 11.18 -15.41 13.82
C GLY A 102 12.31 -16.23 13.18
N LYS A 103 12.45 -16.16 11.86
CA LYS A 103 13.48 -16.86 11.08
C LYS A 103 14.56 -15.92 10.58
#